data_AF-A0A1I3L1V6-F1
#
_entry.id   AF-A0A1I3L1V6-F1
#
_cell.length_a   1.000
_cell.length_b   1.000
_cell.length_c   1.000
_cell.angle_alpha   90.00
_cell.angle_beta   90.00
_cell.angle_gamma   90.00
#
_symmetry.space_group_name_H-M   'P 1'
#
loop_
_entity.id
_entity.type
_entity.pdbx_description
1 polymer ?
#
loop_
_entity_poly.entity_id
_entity_poly.type
_entity_poly.pdbx_seq_one_letter_code
_entity_poly.pdbx_strand_id
1 'polypeptide(L)'
;MTEKSYAPGEFKTEIYDDAAGNMVLKVNGRRFAMQLTGNSVDERFGDFTRRIQAGEEITATGHGETWKVQTALAAGFSDCGAPKQIDITKVG
;
A
#
# COMPACT_ATOMS: atom_id res chain seq x y z
N MET A 1 -3.46 9.44 -15.98
CA MET A 1 -3.51 8.40 -14.94
C MET A 1 -2.25 7.58 -15.10
N THR A 2 -1.32 7.66 -14.15
CA THR A 2 -0.06 6.90 -14.19
C THR A 2 -0.22 5.73 -13.23
N GLU A 3 -0.22 4.52 -13.77
CA GLU A 3 -0.36 3.27 -13.01
C GLU A 3 1.02 2.63 -12.89
N LYS A 4 1.44 2.34 -11.66
CA LYS A 4 2.68 1.60 -11.41
C LYS A 4 2.37 0.36 -10.59
N SER A 5 2.64 -0.81 -11.18
CA SER A 5 2.39 -2.13 -10.60
C SER A 5 3.69 -2.73 -10.06
N TYR A 6 3.67 -3.22 -8.82
CA TYR A 6 4.78 -3.95 -8.22
C TYR A 6 4.29 -5.32 -7.77
N ALA A 7 4.97 -6.38 -8.23
CA ALA A 7 4.64 -7.77 -7.92
C ALA A 7 5.89 -8.55 -7.45
N PRO A 8 6.40 -8.30 -6.24
CA PRO A 8 7.52 -9.06 -5.67
C PRO A 8 7.17 -10.50 -5.25
N GLY A 9 5.97 -11.01 -5.61
CA GLY A 9 5.39 -12.30 -5.22
C GLY A 9 3.87 -12.37 -5.48
N GLU A 10 3.10 -13.05 -4.62
CA GLU A 10 1.60 -13.11 -4.66
C GLU A 10 0.90 -11.76 -4.42
N PHE A 11 1.67 -10.70 -4.12
CA PHE A 11 1.17 -9.39 -3.77
C PHE A 11 1.31 -8.42 -4.94
N LYS A 12 0.20 -7.95 -5.51
CA LYS A 12 0.20 -6.86 -6.50
C LYS A 12 -0.18 -5.55 -5.82
N THR A 13 0.78 -4.64 -5.72
CA THR A 13 0.59 -3.26 -5.26
C THR A 13 0.48 -2.33 -6.46
N GLU A 14 -0.61 -1.58 -6.56
CA GLU A 14 -0.76 -0.54 -7.57
C GLU A 14 -1.04 0.79 -6.88
N ILE A 15 -0.27 1.82 -7.22
CA ILE A 15 -0.46 3.17 -6.70
C ILE A 15 -0.89 4.06 -7.87
N TYR A 16 -2.01 4.77 -7.70
CA TYR A 16 -2.50 5.75 -8.65
C TYR A 16 -3.26 6.88 -7.95
N ASP A 17 -3.34 8.03 -8.60
CA ASP A 17 -4.21 9.13 -8.17
C ASP A 17 -5.66 8.86 -8.61
N ASP A 18 -6.61 9.03 -7.69
CA ASP A 18 -8.04 9.07 -7.99
C ASP A 18 -8.44 10.43 -8.61
N ALA A 19 -9.71 10.54 -8.99
CA ALA A 19 -10.24 11.76 -9.61
C ALA A 19 -10.20 12.99 -8.69
N ALA A 20 -10.04 12.80 -7.38
CA ALA A 20 -9.88 13.86 -6.39
C ALA A 20 -8.40 14.16 -6.07
N GLY A 21 -7.46 13.48 -6.73
CA GLY A 21 -6.02 13.61 -6.50
C GLY A 21 -5.53 12.88 -5.24
N ASN A 22 -6.38 12.05 -4.63
CA ASN A 22 -5.95 11.17 -3.54
C ASN A 22 -5.29 9.94 -4.12
N MET A 23 -4.35 9.39 -3.37
CA MET A 23 -3.67 8.19 -3.78
C MET A 23 -4.39 6.94 -3.29
N VAL A 24 -4.60 6.02 -4.22
CA VAL A 24 -5.26 4.75 -3.99
C VAL A 24 -4.23 3.65 -4.10
N LEU A 25 -4.09 2.89 -3.02
CA LEU A 25 -3.43 1.60 -3.02
C LEU A 25 -4.41 0.56 -3.52
N LYS A 26 -4.02 -0.20 -4.53
CA LYS A 26 -4.72 -1.43 -4.87
C LYS A 26 -3.87 -2.61 -4.43
N VAL A 27 -4.48 -3.48 -3.63
CA VAL A 27 -3.88 -4.69 -3.12
C VAL A 27 -4.71 -5.87 -3.59
N ASN A 28 -4.11 -6.75 -4.39
CA ASN A 28 -4.76 -7.96 -4.90
C ASN A 28 -6.15 -7.69 -5.51
N GLY A 29 -6.29 -6.60 -6.27
CA GLY A 29 -7.56 -6.22 -6.88
C GLY A 29 -8.44 -5.29 -6.03
N ARG A 30 -8.25 -5.24 -4.71
CA ARG A 30 -9.04 -4.41 -3.78
C ARG A 30 -8.43 -3.02 -3.64
N ARG A 31 -9.28 -1.98 -3.66
CA ARG A 31 -8.86 -0.58 -3.61
C ARG A 31 -9.00 0.00 -2.21
N PHE A 32 -7.95 0.64 -1.75
CA PHE A 32 -7.83 1.26 -0.43
C PHE A 32 -7.24 2.66 -0.62
N ALA A 33 -7.99 3.69 -0.28
CA ALA A 33 -7.48 5.05 -0.25
C ALA A 33 -6.61 5.23 0.99
N MET A 34 -5.37 5.67 0.81
CA MET A 34 -4.42 5.87 1.90
C MET A 34 -3.85 7.28 1.83
N GLN A 35 -3.67 7.91 2.98
CA GLN A 35 -2.85 9.11 3.06
C GLN A 35 -1.38 8.70 3.18
N LEU A 36 -0.61 8.90 2.11
CA LEU A 36 0.85 8.81 2.11
C LEU A 36 1.45 10.16 1.77
N THR A 37 2.66 10.40 2.25
CA THR A 37 3.36 11.67 2.06
C THR A 37 4.16 11.66 0.74
N GLY A 38 4.34 12.83 0.13
CA GLY A 38 5.10 13.00 -1.13
C GLY A 38 4.30 13.71 -2.22
N ASN A 39 5.03 14.35 -3.14
CA ASN A 39 4.49 15.15 -4.24
C ASN A 39 4.40 14.37 -5.56
N SER A 40 5.02 13.19 -5.64
CA SER A 40 4.99 12.30 -6.81
C SER A 40 4.62 10.87 -6.41
N VAL A 41 4.10 10.09 -7.37
CA VAL A 41 3.79 8.66 -7.18
C VAL A 41 5.00 7.88 -6.66
N ASP A 42 6.20 8.22 -7.12
CA ASP A 42 7.44 7.55 -6.70
C ASP A 42 7.84 7.90 -5.26
N GLU A 43 7.75 9.17 -4.85
CA GLU A 43 8.00 9.58 -3.46
C GLU A 43 7.04 8.90 -2.50
N ARG A 44 5.76 8.86 -2.89
CA ARG A 44 4.70 8.26 -2.08
C ARG A 44 4.80 6.73 -2.02
N PHE A 45 5.23 6.09 -3.10
CA PHE A 45 5.57 4.66 -3.10
C PHE A 45 6.77 4.40 -2.18
N GLY A 46 7.77 5.28 -2.19
CA GLY A 46 8.89 5.25 -1.26
C GLY A 46 8.44 5.35 0.20
N ASP A 47 7.54 6.29 0.51
CA ASP A 47 6.97 6.44 1.85
C ASP A 47 6.19 5.18 2.27
N PHE A 48 5.32 4.66 1.40
CA PHE A 48 4.61 3.40 1.64
C PHE A 48 5.57 2.26 1.96
N THR A 49 6.57 2.05 1.10
CA THR A 49 7.56 0.98 1.25
C THR A 49 8.33 1.14 2.55
N ARG A 50 8.75 2.35 2.90
CA ARG A 50 9.47 2.66 4.14
C ARG A 50 8.63 2.35 5.38
N ARG A 51 7.36 2.78 5.40
CA ARG A 51 6.44 2.56 6.53
C ARG A 51 6.16 1.07 6.73
N ILE A 52 5.90 0.36 5.64
CA ILE A 52 5.73 -1.10 5.61
C ILE A 52 7.01 -1.81 6.08
N GLN A 53 8.20 -1.41 5.63
CA GLN A 53 9.47 -1.96 6.13
C GLN A 53 9.68 -1.74 7.62
N ALA A 54 9.24 -0.60 8.15
CA ALA A 54 9.26 -0.31 9.58
C ALA A 54 8.20 -1.08 10.39
N GLY A 55 7.35 -1.88 9.74
CA GLY A 55 6.25 -2.59 10.38
C GLY A 55 5.12 -1.67 10.84
N GLU A 56 5.00 -0.48 10.26
CA GLU A 56 3.94 0.45 10.62
C GLU A 56 2.56 -0.07 10.21
N GLU A 57 1.57 0.27 11.03
CA GLU A 57 0.17 0.12 10.68
C GLU A 57 -0.30 1.36 9.89
N ILE A 58 -0.72 1.12 8.66
CA ILE A 58 -1.22 2.19 7.79
C ILE A 58 -2.75 2.10 7.75
N THR A 59 -3.42 3.15 8.22
CA THR A 59 -4.88 3.28 8.10
C THR A 59 -5.25 3.60 6.66
N ALA A 60 -6.24 2.88 6.13
CA ALA A 60 -6.77 3.06 4.80
C ALA A 60 -8.30 3.09 4.82
N THR A 61 -8.90 3.82 3.88
CA THR A 61 -10.35 3.84 3.70
C THR A 61 -10.70 3.07 2.43
N GLY A 62 -11.50 2.03 2.55
CA GLY A 62 -11.89 1.17 1.43
C GLY A 62 -13.34 0.74 1.58
N HIS A 63 -14.14 0.90 0.53
CA HIS A 63 -15.55 0.46 0.50
C HIS A 63 -16.44 1.08 1.60
N GLY A 64 -16.15 2.33 2.00
CA GLY A 64 -16.87 3.01 3.09
C GLY A 64 -16.46 2.55 4.49
N GLU A 65 -15.43 1.72 4.59
CA GLU A 65 -14.92 1.15 5.83
C GLU A 65 -13.47 1.56 6.06
N THR A 66 -13.05 1.56 7.33
CA THR A 66 -11.65 1.77 7.71
C THR A 66 -10.93 0.43 7.75
N TRP A 67 -9.70 0.39 7.26
CA TRP A 67 -8.85 -0.80 7.20
C TRP A 67 -7.47 -0.46 7.75
N LYS A 68 -6.81 -1.47 8.30
CA LYS A 68 -5.40 -1.44 8.69
C LYS A 68 -4.61 -2.28 7.70
N VAL A 69 -3.55 -1.71 7.17
CA VAL A 69 -2.61 -2.36 6.26
C VAL A 69 -1.28 -2.49 7.01
N GLN A 70 -0.81 -3.72 7.20
CA GLN A 70 0.39 -4.03 7.98
C GLN A 70 1.25 -5.04 7.26
N THR A 71 2.56 -4.92 7.40
CA THR A 71 3.48 -5.93 6.87
C THR A 71 3.43 -7.18 7.72
N ALA A 72 3.31 -8.34 7.09
CA ALA A 72 3.57 -9.61 7.75
C ALA A 72 5.09 -9.78 7.90
N LEU A 73 5.68 -9.18 8.94
CA LEU A 73 7.14 -9.17 9.16
C LEU A 73 7.74 -10.59 9.14
N ALA A 74 6.98 -11.58 9.61
CA ALA A 74 7.36 -13.00 9.58
C ALA A 74 7.55 -13.57 8.16
N ALA A 75 6.85 -13.04 7.16
CA ALA A 75 7.01 -13.42 5.76
C ALA A 75 8.31 -12.85 5.14
N GLY A 76 8.86 -11.79 5.74
CA GLY A 76 10.07 -11.12 5.27
C GLY A 76 9.86 -10.24 4.03
N PHE A 77 10.98 -9.83 3.43
CA PHE A 77 11.02 -8.89 2.30
C PHE A 77 11.69 -9.53 1.08
N SER A 78 11.32 -9.06 -0.10
CA SER A 78 12.00 -9.35 -1.37
C SER A 78 13.32 -8.60 -1.49
N ASP A 79 14.15 -8.97 -2.46
CA ASP A 79 15.48 -8.37 -2.68
C ASP A 79 15.39 -6.87 -3.06
N CYS A 80 14.25 -6.41 -3.56
CA CYS A 80 13.97 -5.00 -3.82
C CYS A 80 13.37 -4.26 -2.60
N GLY A 81 13.31 -4.90 -1.44
CA GLY A 81 12.84 -4.31 -0.18
C GLY A 81 11.32 -4.29 -0.02
N ALA A 82 10.54 -4.77 -0.99
CA ALA A 82 9.09 -4.84 -0.85
C ALA A 82 8.68 -6.05 0.00
N PRO A 83 7.63 -5.94 0.84
CA PRO A 83 7.20 -7.05 1.70
C PRO A 83 6.71 -8.24 0.87
N LYS A 84 6.99 -9.45 1.34
CA LYS A 84 6.48 -10.67 0.69
C LYS A 84 4.98 -10.89 0.97
N GLN A 85 4.47 -10.35 2.07
CA GLN A 85 3.06 -10.40 2.45
C GLN A 85 2.66 -9.14 3.23
N ILE A 86 1.43 -8.68 3.00
CA ILE A 86 0.78 -7.61 3.76
C ILE A 86 -0.56 -8.13 4.26
N ASP A 87 -0.84 -7.90 5.53
CA ASP A 87 -2.10 -8.20 6.16
C ASP A 87 -3.02 -6.97 6.10
N ILE A 88 -4.27 -7.20 5.71
CA ILE A 88 -5.29 -6.15 5.62
C ILE A 88 -6.47 -6.53 6.50
N THR A 89 -6.68 -5.76 7.57
CA THR A 89 -7.70 -6.05 8.59
C THR A 89 -8.71 -4.91 8.65
N LYS A 90 -10.01 -5.24 8.64
CA LYS A 90 -11.06 -4.23 8.80
C LYS A 90 -11.03 -3.66 10.22
N VAL A 91 -11.11 -2.33 10.33
CA VAL A 91 -11.32 -1.62 11.60
C VAL A 91 -12.82 -1.42 11.77
N GLY A 92 -13.32 -1.78 12.96
CA GLY A 92 -14.74 -1.73 13.31
C GLY A 92 -15.37 -0.35 13.18
#